data_AF-A0A2E0HTC1-F1
#
_entry.id   AF-A0A2E0HTC1-F1
#
_cell.length_a   1.000
_cell.length_b   1.000
_cell.length_c   1.000
_cell.angle_alpha   90.00
_cell.angle_beta   90.00
_cell.angle_gamma   90.00
#
_symmetry.space_group_name_H-M   'P 1'
#
loop_
_entity.id
_entity.type
_entity.pdbx_description
1 polymer ?
#
loop_
_entity_poly.entity_id
_entity_poly.type
_entity_poly.pdbx_seq_one_letter_code
_entity_poly.pdbx_strand_id
1 'polypeptide(L)' 'MNKTEKIALREAMIVVFMGAAINFPLQTYLLWLTIDSWQWSDPIKISVFIQLIITVVALLRVYVIRMRFQRGKF' A
#
# COMPACT_ATOMS: atom_id res chain seq x y z
N MET A 1 25.21 -7.82 -18.37
CA MET A 1 23.88 -7.68 -17.73
C MET A 1 22.82 -7.64 -18.82
N ASN A 2 22.02 -8.69 -18.91
CA ASN A 2 21.13 -8.93 -20.05
C ASN A 2 19.90 -8.02 -19.96
N LYS A 3 19.38 -7.54 -21.09
CA LYS A 3 18.31 -6.51 -21.13
C LYS A 3 17.05 -6.90 -20.34
N THR A 4 16.82 -8.20 -20.18
CA THR A 4 15.70 -8.81 -19.45
C THR A 4 15.74 -8.56 -17.94
N GLU A 5 16.92 -8.62 -17.31
CA GLU A 5 17.06 -8.41 -15.85
C GLU A 5 16.77 -6.96 -15.48
N LYS A 6 17.18 -6.01 -16.32
CA LYS A 6 16.86 -4.58 -16.13
C LYS A 6 15.36 -4.31 -16.21
N ILE A 7 14.62 -5.04 -17.04
CA ILE A 7 13.17 -4.87 -17.18
C ILE A 7 12.46 -5.44 -15.95
N ALA A 8 12.83 -6.64 -15.50
CA ALA A 8 12.27 -7.25 -14.30
C ALA A 8 12.51 -6.40 -13.04
N LEU A 9 13.72 -5.85 -12.89
CA LEU A 9 14.03 -4.92 -11.80
C LEU A 9 13.20 -3.63 -11.89
N ARG A 10 12.98 -3.12 -13.10
CA ARG A 10 12.17 -1.91 -13.31
C ARG A 10 10.70 -2.15 -12.98
N GLU A 11 10.15 -3.29 -13.36
CA GLU A 11 8.78 -3.68 -12.99
C GLU A 11 8.65 -3.84 -11.47
N ALA A 12 9.59 -4.55 -10.83
CA ALA A 12 9.61 -4.70 -9.38
C ALA A 12 9.69 -3.35 -8.66
N MET A 13 10.57 -2.44 -9.11
CA MET A 13 10.69 -1.09 -8.56
C MET A 13 9.38 -0.31 -8.68
N ILE A 14 8.69 -0.35 -9.83
CA ILE A 14 7.42 0.36 -10.02
C ILE A 14 6.34 -0.17 -9.06
N VAL A 15 6.25 -1.50 -8.89
CA VAL A 15 5.28 -2.12 -7.97
C VAL A 15 5.56 -1.75 -6.51
N VAL A 16 6.85 -1.71 -6.12
CA VAL A 16 7.27 -1.31 -4.77
C VAL A 16 7.04 0.19 -4.55
N PHE A 17 7.43 1.05 -5.49
CA PHE A 17 7.25 2.50 -5.39
C PHE A 17 5.78 2.89 -5.33
N MET A 18 4.94 2.29 -6.18
CA MET A 18 3.50 2.54 -6.16
C MET A 18 2.89 2.05 -4.83
N GLY A 19 3.42 0.95 -4.28
CA GLY A 19 3.03 0.47 -2.96
C GLY A 19 3.43 1.40 -1.82
N ALA A 20 4.66 1.92 -1.85
CA ALA A 20 5.14 2.90 -0.89
C ALA A 20 4.34 4.20 -0.98
N ALA A 21 4.10 4.69 -2.20
CA ALA A 21 3.35 5.93 -2.45
C ALA A 21 1.89 5.87 -1.97
N ILE A 22 1.30 4.68 -1.86
CA ILE A 22 -0.07 4.51 -1.33
C ILE A 22 -0.04 4.21 0.18
N ASN A 23 0.80 3.27 0.61
CA ASN A 23 0.84 2.85 2.01
C ASN A 23 1.35 3.96 2.93
N PHE A 24 2.34 4.74 2.49
CA PHE A 24 2.95 5.80 3.30
C PHE A 24 1.96 6.90 3.68
N PRO A 25 1.24 7.56 2.74
CA PRO A 25 0.24 8.56 3.10
C PRO A 25 -0.96 7.94 3.82
N LEU A 26 -1.41 6.74 3.44
CA LEU A 26 -2.54 6.09 4.08
C LEU A 26 -2.24 5.74 5.54
N GLN A 27 -1.07 5.14 5.82
CA GLN A 27 -0.61 4.84 7.17
C GLN A 27 -0.47 6.11 8.00
N THR A 28 0.11 7.17 7.43
CA THR A 28 0.27 8.47 8.11
C THR A 28 -1.08 9.10 8.45
N TYR A 29 -2.03 9.07 7.50
CA TYR A 29 -3.38 9.60 7.70
C TYR A 29 -4.16 8.81 8.75
N LEU A 30 -4.07 7.48 8.73
CA LEU A 30 -4.67 6.60 9.72
C LEU A 30 -4.09 6.85 11.11
N LEU A 31 -2.77 6.94 11.25
CA LEU A 31 -2.11 7.29 12.50
C LEU A 31 -2.62 8.63 13.03
N TRP A 32 -2.64 9.66 12.17
CA TRP A 32 -3.15 10.98 12.53
C TRP A 32 -4.60 10.92 12.99
N LEU A 33 -5.48 10.23 12.25
CA LEU A 33 -6.90 10.10 12.62
C LEU A 33 -7.09 9.35 13.95
N THR A 34 -6.33 8.27 14.18
CA THR A 34 -6.50 7.44 15.39
C THR A 34 -5.99 8.16 16.64
N ILE A 35 -4.94 8.97 16.51
CA ILE A 35 -4.34 9.74 17.61
C ILE A 35 -5.13 11.03 17.87
N ASP A 36 -5.41 11.81 16.82
CA ASP A 36 -5.99 13.15 16.93
C ASP A 36 -7.52 13.11 17.13
N SER A 37 -8.24 12.32 16.33
CA SER A 37 -9.71 12.26 16.42
C SER A 37 -10.23 11.29 17.48
N TRP A 38 -9.53 10.19 17.72
CA TRP A 38 -10.02 9.13 18.63
C TRP A 38 -9.34 9.14 20.01
N GLN A 39 -8.23 9.88 20.18
CA GLN A 39 -7.43 9.95 21.42
C GLN A 39 -7.12 8.59 22.06
N TRP A 40 -6.91 7.57 21.25
CA TRP A 40 -6.56 6.25 21.77
C TRP A 40 -5.22 6.35 22.51
N SER A 41 -5.22 6.05 23.81
CA SER A 41 -3.99 6.04 24.62
C SER A 41 -3.26 4.69 24.56
N ASP A 42 -3.91 3.66 24.01
CA ASP A 42 -3.37 2.29 23.90
C ASP A 42 -2.70 2.07 22.53
N PRO A 43 -1.34 1.99 22.46
CA PRO A 43 -0.62 1.82 21.20
C PRO A 43 -0.94 0.50 20.49
N ILE A 44 -1.29 -0.53 21.26
CA ILE A 44 -1.63 -1.86 20.74
C ILE A 44 -2.95 -1.82 19.94
N LYS A 45 -3.96 -1.10 20.43
CA LYS A 45 -5.24 -0.97 19.72
C LYS A 45 -5.05 -0.19 18.40
N ILE A 46 -4.28 0.89 18.46
CA ILE A 46 -3.96 1.72 17.28
C ILE A 46 -3.24 0.88 16.23
N SER A 47 -2.17 0.19 16.61
CA SER A 47 -1.38 -0.62 15.68
C SER A 47 -2.21 -1.73 15.03
N VAL A 48 -3.01 -2.47 15.81
CA VAL A 48 -3.88 -3.53 15.26
C VAL A 48 -4.93 -2.95 14.30
N PHE A 49 -5.58 -1.84 14.65
CA PHE A 49 -6.60 -1.21 13.81
C PHE A 49 -6.03 -0.71 12.49
N ILE A 50 -4.91 0.01 12.54
CA ILE A 50 -4.22 0.53 11.36
C ILE A 50 -3.73 -0.62 10.49
N GLN A 51 -3.17 -1.67 11.09
CA GLN A 51 -2.72 -2.86 10.36
C GLN A 51 -3.88 -3.54 9.61
N LEU A 52 -5.05 -3.63 10.24
CA LEU A 52 -6.25 -4.22 9.65
C LEU A 52 -6.71 -3.41 8.43
N ILE A 53 -6.78 -2.07 8.55
CA ILE A 53 -7.18 -1.19 7.44
C ILE A 53 -6.14 -1.21 6.32
N ILE A 54 -4.84 -1.11 6.63
CA ILE A 54 -3.78 -1.19 5.62
C ILE A 54 -3.84 -2.52 4.88
N THR A 55 -4.16 -3.62 5.57
CA THR A 55 -4.28 -4.95 4.94
C THR A 55 -5.46 -5.00 3.96
N VAL A 56 -6.62 -4.45 4.33
CA VAL A 56 -7.78 -4.34 3.43
C VAL A 56 -7.45 -3.46 2.23
N VAL A 57 -6.84 -2.30 2.45
CA VAL A 57 -6.42 -1.39 1.38
C VAL A 57 -5.36 -2.03 0.48
N ALA A 58 -4.44 -2.82 1.04
CA ALA A 58 -3.43 -3.55 0.27
C ALA A 58 -4.09 -4.59 -0.65
N LEU A 59 -5.11 -5.32 -0.16
CA LEU A 59 -5.91 -6.21 -1.00
C LEU A 59 -6.62 -5.43 -2.12
N LEU A 60 -7.21 -4.28 -1.80
CA LEU A 60 -7.91 -3.42 -2.75
C LEU A 60 -6.95 -2.84 -3.81
N ARG A 61 -5.76 -2.40 -3.41
CA ARG A 61 -4.65 -2.01 -4.31
C ARG A 61 -4.27 -3.15 -5.23
N VAL A 62 -4.00 -4.34 -4.70
CA VAL A 62 -3.57 -5.50 -5.52
C VAL A 62 -4.68 -5.87 -6.51
N TYR A 63 -5.94 -5.80 -6.08
CA TYR A 63 -7.10 -6.00 -6.92
C TYR A 63 -7.21 -4.94 -8.03
N VAL A 64 -7.10 -3.65 -7.69
CA VAL A 64 -7.14 -2.53 -8.65
C VAL A 64 -5.95 -2.57 -9.62
N ILE A 65 -4.74 -2.89 -9.14
CA ILE A 65 -3.56 -3.06 -9.98
C ILE A 65 -3.77 -4.23 -10.94
N ARG A 66 -4.23 -5.40 -10.45
CA ARG A 66 -4.59 -6.53 -11.33
C ARG A 66 -5.66 -6.14 -12.35
N MET A 67 -6.70 -5.42 -11.94
CA MET A 67 -7.80 -5.00 -12.80
C MET A 67 -7.35 -3.96 -13.86
N ARG A 68 -6.48 -3.01 -13.48
CA ARG A 68 -5.90 -2.01 -14.39
C ARG A 68 -4.87 -2.64 -15.33
N PHE A 69 -4.05 -3.58 -14.86
CA PHE A 69 -3.12 -4.31 -15.73
C PHE A 69 -3.82 -5.30 -16.67
N GLN A 70 -4.95 -5.89 -16.28
CA GLN A 70 -5.77 -6.71 -17.19
C GLN A 70 -6.46 -5.89 -18.28
N ARG A 71 -6.86 -4.64 -17.99
CA ARG A 71 -7.44 -3.74 -19.02
C ARG A 71 -6.41 -3.14 -20.00
N GLY A 72 -5.11 -3.30 -19.76
CA GLY A 72 -4.05 -2.86 -20.68
C GLY A 72 -3.60 -3.93 -21.70
N LYS A 73 -4.26 -5.09 -21.74
CA LYS A 73 -3.96 -6.21 -22.66
C LYS A 73 -5.19 -6.66 -23.48
N PHE A 74 -6.06 -5.72 -23.85
CA PHE A 74 -7.02 -5.93 -24.92
C PHE A 74 -6.82 -4.84 -25.98
#